data_AF-A0A6E8W3E1-F1
#
_entry.id   AF-A0A6E8W3E1-F1
#
_cell.length_a   1.000
_cell.length_b   1.000
_cell.length_c   1.000
_cell.angle_alpha   90.00
_cell.angle_beta   90.00
_cell.angle_gamma   90.00
#
_symmetry.space_group_name_H-M   'P 1'
#
loop_
_entity.id
_entity.type
_entity.pdbx_description
1 polymer ?
#
loop_
_entity_poly.entity_id
_entity_poly.type
_entity_poly.pdbx_seq_one_letter_code
_entity_poly.pdbx_strand_id
1 'polypeptide(L)'
;GVDRNIRDTTLPVFAFEMIITKLEHLLDKWNEAEAAVKQDREIVEQKLAGLTPEMKQDRDIVEQKLASVTRSIIQQEITIDQSLTNVKTQLNQMLTEQTVNAKRKKMKQEIQKLASNNDLARFKASSGLYLQSISSGSCKEEPSKESGKYILQSTEKDEPFLGYCEQTAFGGGWLVFQYRYDGSVDFFRKWTEYRDGFGSMDGEFWLGLEQLHRLTSARKHELLVELKDFDGNYIYARYDEFAIGSEEEQFPLAKLGAYTGTAGESL
;
A
#
# COMPACT_ATOMS: atom_id res chain seq x y z
N GLY A 1 -101.39 84.07 -19.00
CA GLY A 1 -101.29 82.60 -18.97
C GLY A 1 -100.54 82.19 -20.21
N VAL A 2 -99.34 81.60 -20.11
CA VAL A 2 -99.11 80.14 -19.93
C VAL A 2 -99.60 79.43 -21.21
N ASP A 3 -98.77 78.90 -22.12
CA ASP A 3 -97.86 77.76 -21.91
C ASP A 3 -96.83 77.54 -23.06
N ARG A 4 -95.55 77.35 -22.64
CA ARG A 4 -94.60 76.25 -22.97
C ARG A 4 -94.22 75.91 -24.43
N ASN A 5 -92.93 76.08 -24.78
CA ASN A 5 -91.86 75.04 -24.79
C ASN A 5 -92.04 74.04 -25.95
N ILE A 6 -91.19 74.01 -26.98
CA ILE A 6 -89.96 73.19 -27.00
C ILE A 6 -88.92 73.80 -27.96
N ARG A 7 -87.77 74.15 -27.36
CA ARG A 7 -86.39 74.27 -27.85
C ARG A 7 -86.10 74.35 -29.36
N ASP A 8 -85.57 75.51 -29.71
CA ASP A 8 -84.50 75.74 -30.69
C ASP A 8 -83.38 74.69 -30.60
N THR A 9 -83.04 74.06 -31.74
CA THR A 9 -81.69 73.62 -32.12
C THR A 9 -81.69 73.14 -33.58
N THR A 10 -81.61 74.06 -34.55
CA THR A 10 -81.10 73.71 -35.89
C THR A 10 -79.61 73.98 -35.91
N LEU A 11 -78.80 72.92 -35.79
CA LEU A 11 -77.35 73.03 -36.05
C LEU A 11 -77.16 73.41 -37.52
N PRO A 12 -76.45 74.51 -37.86
CA PRO A 12 -76.21 74.87 -39.25
C PRO A 12 -75.51 73.72 -39.99
N VAL A 13 -75.80 73.51 -41.27
CA VAL A 13 -75.23 72.41 -42.11
C VAL A 13 -73.71 72.27 -41.95
N PHE A 14 -73.01 73.40 -41.81
CA PHE A 14 -71.58 73.48 -41.52
C PHE A 14 -71.14 72.81 -40.20
N ALA A 15 -71.97 72.86 -39.16
CA ALA A 15 -71.71 72.21 -37.89
C ALA A 15 -71.90 70.68 -37.98
N PHE A 16 -72.81 70.20 -38.83
CA PHE A 16 -72.99 68.77 -39.11
C PHE A 16 -71.79 68.21 -39.89
N GLU A 17 -71.33 68.89 -40.94
CA GLU A 17 -70.13 68.49 -41.68
C GLU A 17 -68.89 68.45 -40.76
N MET A 18 -68.71 69.46 -39.90
CA MET A 18 -67.62 69.47 -38.91
C MET A 18 -67.69 68.31 -37.91
N ILE A 19 -68.89 67.86 -37.54
CA ILE A 19 -69.09 66.69 -36.67
C ILE A 19 -68.72 65.40 -37.42
N ILE A 20 -69.15 65.25 -38.68
CA ILE A 20 -68.81 64.10 -39.52
C ILE A 20 -67.30 63.98 -39.70
N THR A 21 -66.60 65.06 -40.04
CA THR A 21 -65.14 65.05 -40.18
C THR A 21 -64.42 64.68 -38.87
N LYS A 22 -64.94 65.13 -37.71
CA LYS A 22 -64.39 64.70 -36.41
C LYS A 22 -64.63 63.22 -36.12
N LEU A 23 -65.78 62.67 -36.52
CA LEU A 23 -66.08 61.25 -36.37
C LEU A 23 -65.22 60.39 -37.29
N GLU A 24 -65.02 60.79 -38.54
CA GLU A 24 -64.11 60.13 -39.49
C GLU A 24 -62.67 60.13 -38.96
N HIS A 25 -62.18 61.28 -38.47
CA HIS A 25 -60.85 61.37 -37.85
C HIS A 25 -60.70 60.49 -36.60
N LEU A 26 -61.74 60.38 -35.78
CA LEU A 26 -61.74 59.48 -34.63
C LEU A 26 -61.77 58.01 -35.05
N LEU A 27 -62.48 57.68 -36.13
CA LEU A 27 -62.52 56.33 -36.71
C LEU A 27 -61.15 55.93 -37.27
N ASP A 28 -60.48 56.83 -37.98
CA ASP A 28 -59.12 56.60 -38.49
C ASP A 28 -58.13 56.39 -37.34
N LYS A 29 -58.16 57.24 -36.31
CA LYS A 29 -57.33 57.06 -35.12
C LYS A 29 -57.60 55.76 -34.37
N TRP A 30 -58.86 55.32 -34.32
CA TRP A 30 -59.24 54.04 -33.73
C TRP A 30 -58.63 52.87 -34.51
N ASN A 31 -58.74 52.90 -35.84
CA ASN A 31 -58.19 51.87 -36.71
C ASN A 31 -56.65 51.82 -36.63
N GLU A 32 -55.98 52.97 -36.55
CA GLU A 32 -54.52 53.05 -36.33
C GLU A 32 -54.12 52.45 -34.98
N ALA A 33 -54.87 52.77 -33.91
CA ALA A 33 -54.62 52.20 -32.58
C ALA A 33 -54.87 50.68 -32.55
N GLU A 34 -55.91 50.19 -33.23
CA GLU A 34 -56.21 48.76 -33.34
C GLU A 34 -55.11 48.01 -34.10
N ALA A 35 -54.60 48.59 -35.20
CA ALA A 35 -53.48 48.02 -35.95
C ALA A 35 -52.19 47.96 -35.10
N ALA A 36 -51.88 49.02 -34.35
CA ALA A 36 -50.73 49.05 -33.44
C ALA A 36 -50.83 47.98 -32.34
N VAL A 37 -52.00 47.84 -31.71
CA VAL A 37 -52.25 46.80 -30.69
C VAL A 37 -52.09 45.40 -31.27
N LYS A 38 -52.57 45.17 -32.50
CA LYS A 38 -52.40 43.88 -33.18
C LYS A 38 -50.93 43.56 -33.45
N GLN A 39 -50.17 44.54 -33.91
CA GLN A 39 -48.73 44.39 -34.15
C GLN A 39 -47.96 44.09 -32.84
N ASP A 40 -48.24 44.84 -31.77
CA ASP A 40 -47.62 44.60 -30.46
C ASP A 40 -47.95 43.20 -29.93
N ARG A 41 -49.20 42.73 -30.13
CA ARG A 41 -49.62 41.38 -29.77
C ARG A 41 -48.81 40.32 -30.52
N GLU A 42 -48.62 40.48 -31.83
CA GLU A 42 -47.83 39.54 -32.64
C GLU A 42 -46.35 39.51 -32.17
N ILE A 43 -45.76 40.67 -31.84
CA ILE A 43 -44.39 40.76 -31.29
C ILE A 43 -44.30 40.03 -29.94
N VAL A 44 -45.28 40.21 -29.06
CA VAL A 44 -45.33 39.53 -27.75
C VAL A 44 -45.46 38.02 -27.94
N GLU A 45 -46.37 37.57 -28.81
CA GLU A 45 -46.55 36.15 -29.12
C GLU A 45 -45.28 35.52 -29.72
N GLN A 46 -44.58 36.23 -30.60
CA GLN A 46 -43.30 35.78 -31.17
C GLN A 46 -42.20 35.67 -30.11
N LYS A 47 -42.08 36.65 -29.20
CA LYS A 47 -41.12 36.60 -28.09
C LYS A 47 -41.44 35.47 -27.12
N LEU A 48 -42.72 35.25 -26.81
CA LEU A 48 -43.18 34.18 -25.93
C LEU A 48 -42.90 32.78 -26.54
N ALA A 49 -43.05 32.66 -27.86
CA ALA A 49 -42.73 31.46 -28.61
C ALA A 49 -41.21 31.17 -28.65
N GLY A 50 -40.35 32.19 -28.56
CA GLY A 50 -38.89 32.02 -28.45
C GLY A 50 -38.42 31.64 -27.04
N LEU A 51 -39.03 32.23 -26.01
CA LEU A 51 -38.66 31.96 -24.60
C LEU A 51 -38.96 30.52 -24.16
N THR A 52 -40.04 29.92 -24.66
CA THR A 52 -40.46 28.56 -24.28
C THR A 52 -39.44 27.46 -24.63
N PRO A 53 -38.89 27.38 -25.85
CA PRO A 53 -37.84 26.41 -26.18
C PRO A 53 -36.51 26.70 -25.47
N GLU A 54 -36.13 27.97 -25.26
CA GLU A 54 -34.93 28.32 -24.50
C GLU A 54 -35.01 27.82 -23.06
N MET A 55 -36.13 28.08 -22.37
CA MET A 55 -36.36 27.57 -21.02
C MET A 55 -36.37 26.04 -20.96
N LYS A 56 -36.90 25.38 -22.00
CA LYS A 56 -36.87 23.92 -22.10
C LYS A 56 -35.44 23.40 -22.26
N GLN A 57 -34.64 24.04 -23.12
CA GLN A 57 -33.24 23.69 -23.32
C GLN A 57 -32.43 23.86 -22.04
N ASP A 58 -32.59 24.97 -21.33
CA ASP A 58 -31.91 25.20 -20.05
C ASP A 58 -32.31 24.17 -19.01
N ARG A 59 -33.60 23.81 -18.93
CA ARG A 59 -34.07 22.73 -18.05
C ARG A 59 -33.41 21.40 -18.40
N ASP A 60 -33.37 21.03 -19.68
CA ASP A 60 -32.77 19.76 -20.12
C ASP A 60 -31.26 19.72 -19.82
N ILE A 61 -30.55 20.85 -19.99
CA ILE A 61 -29.13 20.99 -19.61
C ILE A 61 -28.94 20.82 -18.10
N VAL A 62 -29.81 21.44 -17.30
CA VAL A 62 -29.77 21.33 -15.82
C VAL A 62 -30.03 19.89 -15.39
N GLU A 63 -31.02 19.21 -15.97
CA GLU A 63 -31.32 17.80 -15.68
C GLU A 63 -30.14 16.89 -16.05
N GLN A 64 -29.50 17.12 -17.20
CA GLN A 64 -28.34 16.35 -17.63
C GLN A 64 -27.15 16.54 -16.67
N LYS A 65 -26.87 17.79 -16.28
CA LYS A 65 -25.80 18.10 -15.32
C LYS A 65 -26.11 17.51 -13.95
N LEU A 66 -27.36 17.61 -13.49
CA LEU A 66 -27.81 17.03 -12.23
C LEU A 66 -27.61 15.50 -12.26
N ALA A 67 -28.03 14.82 -13.32
CA ALA A 67 -27.82 13.38 -13.49
C ALA A 67 -26.33 12.99 -13.53
N SER A 68 -25.47 13.85 -14.10
CA SER A 68 -24.01 13.63 -14.09
C SER A 68 -23.41 13.78 -12.70
N VAL A 69 -23.82 14.81 -11.95
CA VAL A 69 -23.38 15.04 -10.57
C VAL A 69 -23.84 13.91 -9.66
N THR A 70 -25.11 13.49 -9.76
CA THR A 70 -25.65 12.37 -8.98
C THR A 70 -24.86 11.08 -9.23
N ARG A 71 -24.52 10.76 -10.49
CA ARG A 71 -23.67 9.59 -10.79
C ARG A 71 -22.28 9.70 -10.17
N SER A 72 -21.69 10.89 -10.18
CA SER A 72 -20.37 11.13 -9.58
C SER A 72 -20.40 10.97 -8.06
N ILE A 73 -21.46 11.45 -7.39
CA ILE A 73 -21.67 11.30 -5.95
C ILE A 73 -21.82 9.82 -5.58
N ILE A 74 -22.68 9.07 -6.29
CA ILE A 74 -22.86 7.63 -6.05
C ILE A 74 -21.53 6.89 -6.21
N GLN A 75 -20.74 7.23 -7.23
CA GLN A 75 -19.43 6.60 -7.45
C GLN A 75 -18.44 6.92 -6.31
N GLN A 76 -18.46 8.15 -5.79
CA GLN A 76 -17.65 8.54 -4.63
C GLN A 76 -18.06 7.77 -3.37
N GLU A 77 -19.36 7.63 -3.12
CA GLU A 77 -19.90 6.88 -1.97
C GLU A 77 -19.43 5.42 -1.99
N ILE A 78 -19.54 4.75 -3.14
CA ILE A 78 -19.02 3.38 -3.32
C ILE A 78 -17.51 3.31 -3.05
N THR A 79 -16.74 4.29 -3.55
CA THR A 79 -15.27 4.31 -3.38
C THR A 79 -14.88 4.52 -1.93
N ILE A 80 -15.62 5.36 -1.20
CA ILE A 80 -15.43 5.61 0.23
C ILE A 80 -15.73 4.34 1.02
N ASP A 81 -16.83 3.65 0.72
CA ASP A 81 -17.22 2.40 1.41
C ASP A 81 -16.19 1.29 1.20
N GLN A 82 -15.66 1.15 -0.02
CA GLN A 82 -14.58 0.21 -0.31
C GLN A 82 -13.32 0.55 0.49
N SER A 83 -12.94 1.83 0.51
CA SER A 83 -11.76 2.29 1.27
C SER A 83 -11.93 2.05 2.77
N LEU A 84 -13.12 2.32 3.32
CA LEU A 84 -13.45 2.08 4.72
C LEU A 84 -13.41 0.59 5.07
N THR A 85 -13.92 -0.26 4.16
CA THR A 85 -13.87 -1.73 4.32
C THR A 85 -12.44 -2.25 4.33
N ASN A 86 -11.58 -1.72 3.45
CA ASN A 86 -10.16 -2.07 3.41
C ASN A 86 -9.45 -1.67 4.71
N VAL A 87 -9.66 -0.44 5.17
CA VAL A 87 -9.09 0.06 6.43
C VAL A 87 -9.57 -0.79 7.62
N LYS A 88 -10.87 -1.10 7.70
CA LYS A 88 -11.43 -1.96 8.74
C LYS A 88 -10.81 -3.37 8.72
N THR A 89 -10.59 -3.93 7.54
CA THR A 89 -9.97 -5.25 7.37
C THR A 89 -8.52 -5.24 7.82
N GLN A 90 -7.74 -4.25 7.41
CA GLN A 90 -6.35 -4.07 7.85
C GLN A 90 -6.25 -3.86 9.36
N LEU A 91 -7.14 -3.06 9.94
CA LEU A 91 -7.18 -2.85 11.39
C LEU A 91 -7.45 -4.16 12.15
N ASN A 92 -8.42 -4.96 11.68
CA ASN A 92 -8.71 -6.25 12.28
C ASN A 92 -7.52 -7.22 12.15
N GLN A 93 -6.85 -7.26 11.00
CA GLN A 93 -5.63 -8.06 10.81
C GLN A 93 -4.53 -7.63 11.79
N MET A 94 -4.24 -6.33 11.87
CA MET A 94 -3.25 -5.78 12.79
C MET A 94 -3.58 -6.09 14.26
N LEU A 95 -4.86 -6.00 14.65
CA LEU A 95 -5.30 -6.33 16.00
C LEU A 95 -5.14 -7.83 16.31
N THR A 96 -5.44 -8.71 15.33
CA THR A 96 -5.22 -10.15 15.47
C THR A 96 -3.73 -10.47 15.60
N GLU A 97 -2.88 -9.85 14.78
CA GLU A 97 -1.43 -10.01 14.86
C GLU A 97 -0.87 -9.50 16.18
N GLN A 98 -1.30 -8.33 16.66
CA GLN A 98 -0.89 -7.81 17.97
C GLN A 98 -1.33 -8.75 19.11
N THR A 99 -2.54 -9.29 19.07
CA THR A 99 -3.04 -10.24 20.07
C THR A 99 -2.26 -11.55 20.03
N VAL A 100 -1.99 -12.07 18.83
CA VAL A 100 -1.17 -13.27 18.63
C VAL A 100 0.27 -13.02 19.07
N ASN A 101 0.86 -11.87 18.76
CA ASN A 101 2.22 -11.50 19.17
C ASN A 101 2.33 -11.28 20.67
N ALA A 102 1.34 -10.66 21.31
CA ALA A 102 1.27 -10.52 22.77
C ALA A 102 1.12 -11.89 23.45
N LYS A 103 0.23 -12.75 22.93
CA LYS A 103 0.09 -14.15 23.40
C LYS A 103 1.37 -14.95 23.18
N ARG A 104 2.03 -14.81 22.03
CA ARG A 104 3.33 -15.45 21.72
C ARG A 104 4.43 -14.94 22.64
N LYS A 105 4.49 -13.64 22.94
CA LYS A 105 5.46 -13.07 23.89
C LYS A 105 5.24 -13.62 25.29
N LYS A 106 3.98 -13.67 25.74
CA LYS A 106 3.63 -14.28 27.03
C LYS A 106 3.97 -15.77 27.07
N MET A 107 3.64 -16.50 25.99
CA MET A 107 3.99 -17.91 25.83
C MET A 107 5.50 -18.14 25.79
N LYS A 108 6.27 -17.28 25.10
CA LYS A 108 7.74 -17.30 25.14
C LYS A 108 8.26 -17.05 26.55
N GLN A 109 7.69 -16.10 27.30
CA GLN A 109 8.08 -15.83 28.68
C GLN A 109 7.73 -17.00 29.61
N GLU A 110 6.59 -17.67 29.41
CA GLU A 110 6.21 -18.87 30.15
C GLU A 110 7.12 -20.06 29.80
N ILE A 111 7.40 -20.28 28.51
CA ILE A 111 8.37 -21.28 28.04
C ILE A 111 9.76 -21.01 28.61
N GLN A 112 10.20 -19.75 28.66
CA GLN A 112 11.51 -19.39 29.22
C GLN A 112 11.58 -19.58 30.74
N LYS A 113 10.45 -19.44 31.45
CA LYS A 113 10.36 -19.79 32.89
C LYS A 113 10.36 -21.30 33.12
N LEU A 114 9.79 -22.08 32.19
CA LEU A 114 9.82 -23.55 32.20
C LEU A 114 11.19 -24.08 31.75
N ALA A 115 11.87 -23.37 30.85
CA ALA A 115 13.26 -23.59 30.47
C ALA A 115 14.21 -22.95 31.51
N SER A 116 14.00 -23.24 32.78
CA SER A 116 15.09 -23.21 33.74
C SER A 116 16.15 -24.21 33.25
N ASN A 117 17.43 -23.84 33.23
CA ASN A 117 18.53 -24.69 32.75
C ASN A 117 18.53 -26.12 33.35
N ASN A 118 17.84 -26.32 34.48
CA ASN A 118 17.62 -27.63 35.10
C ASN A 118 16.66 -28.56 34.35
N ASP A 119 15.67 -28.06 33.61
CA ASP A 119 14.66 -28.91 32.96
C ASP A 119 15.07 -29.37 31.56
N LEU A 120 15.91 -28.62 30.84
CA LEU A 120 16.54 -29.11 29.61
C LEU A 120 17.52 -30.26 29.92
N ALA A 121 18.30 -30.15 31.00
CA ALA A 121 19.16 -31.21 31.48
C ALA A 121 18.35 -32.45 31.91
N ARG A 122 17.21 -32.24 32.57
CA ARG A 122 16.32 -33.31 33.02
C ARG A 122 15.56 -33.98 31.88
N PHE A 123 15.13 -33.23 30.86
CA PHE A 123 14.53 -33.76 29.63
C PHE A 123 15.55 -34.57 28.81
N LYS A 124 16.79 -34.08 28.67
CA LYS A 124 17.91 -34.83 28.04
C LYS A 124 18.17 -36.15 28.78
N ALA A 125 18.09 -36.15 30.11
CA ALA A 125 18.28 -37.35 30.93
C ALA A 125 17.08 -38.32 30.87
N SER A 126 15.85 -37.83 30.76
CA SER A 126 14.63 -38.66 30.79
C SER A 126 14.23 -39.22 29.42
N SER A 127 14.54 -38.54 28.33
CA SER A 127 14.19 -38.96 26.97
C SER A 127 15.23 -39.87 26.30
N GLY A 128 16.41 -40.06 26.91
CA GLY A 128 17.48 -40.91 26.34
C GLY A 128 18.06 -40.39 25.01
N LEU A 129 17.62 -39.21 24.55
CA LEU A 129 18.12 -38.53 23.36
C LEU A 129 19.46 -37.88 23.72
N TYR A 130 20.54 -38.64 23.61
CA TYR A 130 21.88 -38.05 23.52
C TYR A 130 21.93 -37.24 22.23
N LEU A 131 21.91 -35.90 22.34
CA LEU A 131 22.05 -34.97 21.20
C LEU A 131 23.30 -35.26 20.34
N GLN A 132 24.28 -35.97 20.90
CA GLN A 132 25.46 -36.49 20.21
C GLN A 132 25.13 -37.50 19.09
N SER A 133 23.95 -38.13 19.07
CA SER A 133 23.56 -39.06 17.99
C SER A 133 22.87 -38.38 16.80
N ILE A 134 22.58 -37.08 16.90
CA ILE A 134 21.85 -36.31 15.88
C ILE A 134 22.68 -35.12 15.38
N SER A 135 23.75 -34.74 16.08
CA SER A 135 24.64 -33.66 15.65
C SER A 135 25.63 -34.13 14.58
N SER A 136 25.75 -33.32 13.52
CA SER A 136 26.78 -33.50 12.51
C SER A 136 28.00 -32.63 12.84
N GLY A 137 29.21 -33.12 12.58
CA GLY A 137 30.45 -32.37 12.86
C GLY A 137 30.53 -31.05 12.09
N SER A 138 29.99 -31.05 10.86
CA SER A 138 29.81 -29.86 10.04
C SER A 138 28.83 -30.14 8.90
N CYS A 139 28.41 -29.10 8.18
CA CYS A 139 27.60 -29.26 6.97
C CYS A 139 28.27 -30.17 5.93
N LYS A 140 29.61 -30.18 5.84
CA LYS A 140 30.33 -31.07 4.93
C LYS A 140 30.18 -32.55 5.28
N GLU A 141 30.03 -32.86 6.56
CA GLU A 141 29.90 -34.22 7.10
C GLU A 141 28.44 -34.67 7.21
N GLU A 142 27.47 -33.77 7.01
CA GLU A 142 26.04 -34.09 7.06
C GLU A 142 25.68 -35.14 5.97
N PRO A 143 25.16 -36.32 6.38
CA PRO A 143 24.95 -37.45 5.47
C PRO A 143 23.76 -37.30 4.53
N SER A 144 22.72 -36.52 4.90
CA SER A 144 21.54 -36.37 4.05
C SER A 144 21.84 -35.70 2.71
N LYS A 145 22.86 -34.83 2.64
CA LYS A 145 23.18 -34.00 1.47
C LYS A 145 21.99 -33.18 0.95
N GLU A 146 21.06 -32.87 1.84
CA GLU A 146 19.93 -31.98 1.57
C GLU A 146 20.17 -30.62 2.22
N SER A 147 19.80 -29.53 1.53
CA SER A 147 19.87 -28.20 2.14
C SER A 147 18.81 -28.08 3.23
N GLY A 148 19.19 -27.56 4.39
CA GLY A 148 18.27 -27.52 5.52
C GLY A 148 18.94 -27.15 6.84
N LYS A 149 18.16 -27.26 7.91
CA LYS A 149 18.59 -26.91 9.27
C LYS A 149 19.05 -28.17 9.99
N TYR A 150 20.27 -28.12 10.53
CA TYR A 150 20.90 -29.24 11.22
C TYR A 150 21.50 -28.78 12.54
N ILE A 151 21.55 -29.69 13.51
CA ILE A 151 22.32 -29.45 14.72
C ILE A 151 23.78 -29.78 14.41
N LEU A 152 24.66 -28.80 14.61
CA LEU A 152 26.08 -28.91 14.31
C LEU A 152 26.89 -28.87 15.60
N GLN A 153 27.92 -29.70 15.67
CA GLN A 153 28.83 -29.77 16.80
C GLN A 153 30.22 -30.15 16.31
N SER A 154 31.13 -29.16 16.18
CA SER A 154 32.46 -29.39 15.59
C SER A 154 33.35 -30.31 16.42
N THR A 155 33.29 -30.22 17.74
CA THR A 155 33.98 -31.13 18.66
C THR A 155 33.06 -31.54 19.80
N GLU A 156 33.33 -32.68 20.46
CA GLU A 156 32.54 -33.15 21.60
C GLU A 156 32.48 -32.15 22.77
N LYS A 157 33.44 -31.23 22.85
CA LYS A 157 33.51 -30.18 23.88
C LYS A 157 32.71 -28.93 23.51
N ASP A 158 32.41 -28.74 22.23
CA ASP A 158 31.66 -27.58 21.77
C ASP A 158 30.19 -27.73 22.10
N GLU A 159 29.54 -26.61 22.43
CA GLU A 159 28.09 -26.58 22.54
C GLU A 159 27.45 -26.72 21.15
N PRO A 160 26.57 -27.73 20.94
CA PRO A 160 25.86 -27.89 19.69
C PRO A 160 25.01 -26.67 19.38
N PHE A 161 24.97 -26.26 18.11
CA PHE A 161 24.18 -25.12 17.65
C PHE A 161 23.36 -25.50 16.41
N LEU A 162 22.24 -24.83 16.20
CA LEU A 162 21.47 -24.98 14.96
C LEU A 162 22.18 -24.19 13.86
N GLY A 163 22.41 -24.82 12.70
CA GLY A 163 22.99 -24.20 11.51
C GLY A 163 22.17 -24.52 10.27
N TYR A 164 22.20 -23.62 9.28
CA TYR A 164 21.65 -23.90 7.95
C TYR A 164 22.76 -24.40 7.04
N CYS A 165 22.62 -25.61 6.54
CA CYS A 165 23.54 -26.23 5.60
C CYS A 165 23.02 -26.08 4.18
N GLU A 166 23.84 -25.51 3.29
CA GLU A 166 23.62 -25.49 1.85
C GLU A 166 24.42 -26.65 1.22
N GLN A 167 23.70 -27.59 0.60
CA GLN A 167 24.25 -28.85 0.10
C GLN A 167 24.25 -28.97 -1.43
N THR A 168 23.65 -28.02 -2.15
CA THR A 168 23.48 -28.05 -3.60
C THR A 168 24.47 -27.13 -4.31
N ALA A 169 24.66 -25.91 -3.82
CA ALA A 169 25.56 -24.93 -4.41
C ALA A 169 27.03 -25.29 -4.16
N PHE A 170 27.90 -25.07 -5.17
CA PHE A 170 29.36 -25.26 -5.08
C PHE A 170 29.82 -26.59 -4.47
N GLY A 171 29.11 -27.69 -4.76
CA GLY A 171 29.45 -29.02 -4.25
C GLY A 171 29.01 -29.30 -2.81
N GLY A 172 28.27 -28.38 -2.20
CA GLY A 172 27.65 -28.54 -0.89
C GLY A 172 28.63 -28.48 0.29
N GLY A 173 28.09 -28.70 1.48
CA GLY A 173 28.84 -28.66 2.74
C GLY A 173 29.03 -27.26 3.31
N TRP A 174 28.28 -26.27 2.83
CA TRP A 174 28.39 -24.89 3.24
C TRP A 174 27.53 -24.59 4.46
N LEU A 175 28.12 -23.97 5.48
CA LEU A 175 27.37 -23.38 6.57
C LEU A 175 27.01 -21.93 6.20
N VAL A 176 25.72 -21.64 6.11
CA VAL A 176 25.24 -20.28 5.84
C VAL A 176 25.24 -19.49 7.16
N PHE A 177 26.04 -18.43 7.22
CA PHE A 177 26.10 -17.56 8.41
C PHE A 177 25.39 -16.21 8.23
N GLN A 178 25.07 -15.82 7.00
CA GLN A 178 24.23 -14.67 6.66
C GLN A 178 23.35 -15.05 5.47
N TYR A 179 22.06 -14.73 5.53
CA TYR A 179 21.16 -14.89 4.39
C TYR A 179 20.18 -13.72 4.29
N ARG A 180 20.06 -13.14 3.08
CA ARG A 180 19.21 -11.99 2.76
C ARG A 180 18.55 -12.16 1.40
N TYR A 181 17.26 -11.93 1.30
CA TYR A 181 16.50 -12.09 0.05
C TYR A 181 15.22 -11.24 -0.05
N ASP A 182 14.57 -10.85 1.05
CA ASP A 182 13.27 -10.15 1.03
C ASP A 182 13.19 -8.89 1.93
N GLY A 183 14.21 -8.63 2.74
CA GLY A 183 14.22 -7.50 3.68
C GLY A 183 13.26 -7.66 4.86
N SER A 184 12.80 -8.88 5.18
CA SER A 184 11.93 -9.17 6.31
C SER A 184 12.59 -8.96 7.68
N VAL A 185 13.93 -8.91 7.74
CA VAL A 185 14.68 -8.67 8.96
C VAL A 185 15.48 -7.38 8.85
N ASP A 186 15.35 -6.51 9.86
CA ASP A 186 16.20 -5.33 9.99
C ASP A 186 17.63 -5.74 10.34
N PHE A 187 18.61 -5.30 9.56
CA PHE A 187 20.04 -5.51 9.82
C PHE A 187 20.71 -4.29 10.47
N PHE A 188 20.00 -3.17 10.67
CA PHE A 188 20.52 -2.02 11.42
C PHE A 188 20.41 -2.29 12.94
N ARG A 189 21.32 -3.11 13.44
CA ARG A 189 21.29 -3.66 14.81
C ARG A 189 22.43 -3.17 15.69
N LYS A 190 22.26 -3.34 17.01
CA LYS A 190 23.29 -3.00 18.00
C LYS A 190 24.40 -4.05 18.03
N TRP A 191 25.55 -3.67 18.60
CA TRP A 191 26.72 -4.53 18.75
C TRP A 191 26.40 -5.91 19.32
N THR A 192 25.66 -5.96 20.44
CA THR A 192 25.33 -7.23 21.12
C THR A 192 24.50 -8.16 20.23
N GLU A 193 23.61 -7.62 19.39
CA GLU A 193 22.83 -8.44 18.45
C GLU A 193 23.72 -8.99 17.32
N TYR A 194 24.68 -8.22 16.82
CA TYR A 194 25.65 -8.72 15.84
C TYR A 194 26.60 -9.77 16.42
N ARG A 195 26.98 -9.62 17.69
CA ARG A 195 27.76 -10.61 18.41
C ARG A 195 26.97 -11.92 18.58
N ASP A 196 25.74 -11.83 19.09
CA ASP A 196 24.94 -12.99 19.50
C ASP A 196 24.17 -13.65 18.34
N GLY A 197 23.91 -12.91 17.25
CA GLY A 197 23.07 -13.36 16.15
C GLY A 197 21.62 -12.82 16.23
N PHE A 198 20.95 -12.76 15.08
CA PHE A 198 19.55 -12.34 14.98
C PHE A 198 18.86 -12.88 13.71
N GLY A 199 17.54 -12.75 13.65
CA GLY A 199 16.71 -13.27 12.56
C GLY A 199 16.26 -14.71 12.81
N SER A 200 15.91 -15.41 11.73
CA SER A 200 15.46 -16.81 11.77
C SER A 200 16.05 -17.59 10.60
N MET A 201 16.52 -18.81 10.84
CA MET A 201 17.00 -19.71 9.77
C MET A 201 15.87 -20.20 8.84
N ASP A 202 14.62 -19.86 9.15
CA ASP A 202 13.46 -20.03 8.25
C ASP A 202 13.25 -18.84 7.30
N GLY A 203 14.07 -17.80 7.40
CA GLY A 203 14.00 -16.58 6.59
C GLY A 203 15.37 -15.88 6.56
N GLU A 204 15.40 -14.55 6.70
CA GLU A 204 16.66 -13.81 6.79
C GLU A 204 17.29 -13.93 8.18
N PHE A 205 18.62 -14.05 8.25
CA PHE A 205 19.32 -14.17 9.52
C PHE A 205 20.80 -13.79 9.45
N TRP A 206 21.35 -13.61 10.65
CA TRP A 206 22.76 -13.46 10.97
C TRP A 206 23.11 -14.44 12.10
N LEU A 207 24.09 -15.32 11.87
CA LEU A 207 24.45 -16.39 12.80
C LEU A 207 25.08 -15.87 14.10
N GLY A 208 25.76 -14.71 14.05
CA GLY A 208 26.48 -14.14 15.19
C GLY A 208 28.00 -14.22 15.02
N LEU A 209 28.70 -13.14 15.40
CA LEU A 209 30.15 -13.05 15.31
C LEU A 209 30.85 -14.00 16.29
N GLU A 210 30.31 -14.21 17.48
CA GLU A 210 30.91 -15.12 18.47
C GLU A 210 30.95 -16.56 17.93
N GLN A 211 29.84 -16.99 17.32
CA GLN A 211 29.76 -18.30 16.71
C GLN A 211 30.70 -18.43 15.50
N LEU A 212 30.82 -17.37 14.69
CA LEU A 212 31.69 -17.34 13.53
C LEU A 212 33.19 -17.35 13.92
N HIS A 213 33.56 -16.63 14.99
CA HIS A 213 34.91 -16.64 15.55
C HIS A 213 35.26 -18.04 16.06
N ARG A 214 34.37 -18.67 16.84
CA ARG A 214 34.57 -20.04 17.36
C ARG A 214 34.83 -21.04 16.23
N LEU A 215 34.07 -20.95 15.14
CA LEU A 215 34.23 -21.85 13.99
C LEU A 215 35.54 -21.59 13.26
N THR A 216 35.81 -20.34 12.90
CA THR A 216 36.95 -20.00 12.03
C THR A 216 38.31 -20.03 12.73
N SER A 217 38.34 -19.92 14.06
CA SER A 217 39.56 -20.09 14.87
C SER A 217 39.94 -21.57 15.06
N ALA A 218 38.96 -22.48 15.06
CA ALA A 218 39.20 -23.91 15.31
C ALA A 218 39.92 -24.63 14.16
N ARG A 219 39.65 -24.23 12.91
CA ARG A 219 40.28 -24.79 11.70
C ARG A 219 40.17 -23.82 10.52
N LYS A 220 40.97 -24.05 9.48
CA LYS A 220 40.90 -23.28 8.23
C LYS A 220 39.52 -23.44 7.58
N HIS A 221 38.88 -22.32 7.27
CA HIS A 221 37.62 -22.26 6.53
C HIS A 221 37.80 -21.41 5.28
N GLU A 222 37.02 -21.72 4.25
CA GLU A 222 36.86 -20.87 3.07
C GLU A 222 35.57 -20.05 3.19
N LEU A 223 35.52 -18.90 2.51
CA LEU A 223 34.36 -18.03 2.45
C LEU A 223 33.81 -17.99 1.03
N LEU A 224 32.49 -18.13 0.90
CA LEU A 224 31.75 -17.90 -0.33
C LEU A 224 30.70 -16.81 -0.06
N VAL A 225 30.67 -15.81 -0.93
CA VAL A 225 29.67 -14.74 -0.93
C VAL A 225 28.95 -14.78 -2.27
N GLU A 226 27.64 -14.97 -2.23
CA GLU A 226 26.77 -15.03 -3.40
C GLU A 226 25.85 -13.81 -3.40
N LEU A 227 25.70 -13.15 -4.56
CA LEU A 227 24.84 -11.99 -4.72
C LEU A 227 23.98 -12.16 -5.97
N LYS A 228 22.71 -11.78 -5.85
CA LYS A 228 21.77 -11.74 -6.96
C LYS A 228 21.06 -10.39 -6.97
N ASP A 229 21.08 -9.70 -8.10
CA ASP A 229 20.37 -8.42 -8.25
C ASP A 229 18.88 -8.63 -8.60
N PHE A 230 18.15 -7.52 -8.68
CA PHE A 230 16.71 -7.53 -8.98
C PHE A 230 16.38 -8.00 -10.40
N ASP A 231 17.32 -7.89 -11.33
CA ASP A 231 17.19 -8.40 -12.71
C ASP A 231 17.57 -9.89 -12.80
N GLY A 232 18.03 -10.48 -11.70
CA GLY A 232 18.39 -11.87 -11.57
C GLY A 232 19.83 -12.19 -11.97
N ASN A 233 20.67 -11.18 -12.23
CA ASN A 233 22.09 -11.39 -12.48
C ASN A 233 22.75 -11.90 -11.20
N TYR A 234 23.52 -12.97 -11.35
CA TYR A 234 24.17 -13.67 -10.26
C TYR A 234 25.68 -13.51 -10.35
N ILE A 235 26.30 -13.12 -9.23
CA ILE A 235 27.74 -13.00 -9.06
C ILE A 235 28.18 -13.65 -7.75
N TYR A 236 29.44 -14.06 -7.68
CA TYR A 236 30.01 -14.61 -6.45
C TYR A 236 31.46 -14.19 -6.22
N ALA A 237 31.88 -14.25 -4.97
CA ALA A 237 33.25 -14.09 -4.51
C ALA A 237 33.61 -15.24 -3.57
N ARG A 238 34.75 -15.89 -3.80
CA ARG A 238 35.26 -16.99 -3.00
C ARG A 238 36.68 -16.69 -2.53
N TYR A 239 36.94 -16.93 -1.25
CA TYR A 239 38.24 -16.80 -0.61
C TYR A 239 38.62 -18.14 0.01
N ASP A 240 39.83 -18.62 -0.28
CA ASP A 240 40.30 -19.94 0.18
C ASP A 240 40.72 -19.99 1.66
N GLU A 241 40.70 -18.83 2.34
CA GLU A 241 40.90 -18.71 3.78
C GLU A 241 40.03 -17.57 4.33
N PHE A 242 39.41 -17.82 5.48
CA PHE A 242 38.59 -16.84 6.18
C PHE A 242 38.64 -17.09 7.68
N ALA A 243 39.00 -16.06 8.44
CA ALA A 243 38.88 -16.08 9.89
C ALA A 243 38.67 -14.68 10.46
N ILE A 244 37.93 -14.62 11.56
CA ILE A 244 37.73 -13.39 12.34
C ILE A 244 38.37 -13.52 13.72
N GLY A 245 38.84 -12.40 14.28
CA GLY A 245 39.38 -12.33 15.65
C GLY A 245 38.30 -12.41 16.73
N SER A 246 38.70 -12.32 18.00
CA SER A 246 37.79 -12.50 19.14
C SER A 246 36.98 -11.24 19.48
N GLU A 247 36.04 -11.34 20.43
CA GLU A 247 35.28 -10.17 20.92
C GLU A 247 36.21 -9.10 21.52
N GLU A 248 37.27 -9.49 22.22
CA GLU A 248 38.25 -8.57 22.82
C GLU A 248 38.98 -7.74 21.77
N GLU A 249 39.22 -8.33 20.59
CA GLU A 249 39.83 -7.67 19.43
C GLU A 249 38.80 -6.94 18.56
N GLN A 250 37.50 -7.04 18.91
CA GLN A 250 36.37 -6.50 18.17
C GLN A 250 36.10 -7.18 16.82
N PHE A 251 36.28 -8.51 16.77
CA PHE A 251 35.99 -9.36 15.60
C PHE A 251 36.62 -8.87 14.27
N PRO A 252 37.92 -8.50 14.23
CA PRO A 252 38.55 -8.04 13.00
C PRO A 252 38.57 -9.16 11.97
N LEU A 253 38.60 -8.82 10.68
CA LEU A 253 38.92 -9.79 9.63
C LEU A 253 40.39 -10.19 9.75
N ALA A 254 40.65 -11.24 10.51
CA ALA A 254 41.99 -11.67 10.88
C ALA A 254 42.72 -12.35 9.71
N LYS A 255 41.97 -13.05 8.85
CA LYS A 255 42.51 -13.71 7.66
C LYS A 255 41.53 -13.66 6.50
N LEU A 256 42.05 -13.33 5.33
CA LEU A 256 41.35 -13.43 4.05
C LEU A 256 42.32 -14.01 3.01
N GLY A 257 41.92 -15.09 2.39
CA GLY A 257 42.73 -15.86 1.44
C GLY A 257 42.73 -15.29 0.02
N ALA A 258 43.16 -16.09 -0.94
CA ALA A 258 43.18 -15.71 -2.34
C ALA A 258 41.76 -15.62 -2.91
N TYR A 259 41.48 -14.53 -3.63
CA TYR A 259 40.21 -14.29 -4.29
C TYR A 259 40.03 -15.12 -5.56
N THR A 260 38.82 -15.63 -5.76
CA THR A 260 38.31 -16.13 -7.04
C THR A 260 36.83 -15.76 -7.18
N GLY A 261 36.35 -15.41 -8.37
CA GLY A 261 34.92 -15.13 -8.56
C GLY A 261 34.62 -14.18 -9.70
N THR A 262 33.33 -13.79 -9.78
CA THR A 262 32.79 -12.89 -10.80
C THR A 262 32.34 -11.54 -10.23
N ALA A 263 32.29 -11.39 -8.90
CA ALA A 263 31.81 -10.17 -8.25
C ALA A 263 32.81 -8.99 -8.26
N GLY A 264 34.04 -9.20 -8.74
CA GLY A 264 35.17 -8.29 -8.52
C GLY A 264 35.75 -8.42 -7.11
N GLU A 265 37.04 -8.09 -6.96
CA GLU A 265 37.71 -8.06 -5.66
C GLU A 265 37.38 -6.72 -4.97
N SER A 266 36.85 -6.75 -3.75
CA SER A 266 36.38 -5.54 -3.03
C SER A 266 36.52 -5.64 -1.50
N LEU A 267 37.07 -6.74 -0.98
CA LEU A 267 37.30 -6.98 0.45
C LEU A 267 38.78 -6.89 0.80
#